data_AF-U5CVF0-F1
#
_entry.id   AF-U5CVF0-F1
#
_cell.length_a   1.000
_cell.length_b   1.000
_cell.length_c   1.000
_cell.angle_alpha   90.00
_cell.angle_beta   90.00
_cell.angle_gamma   90.00
#
_symmetry.space_group_name_H-M   'P 1'
#
loop_
_entity.id
_entity.type
_entity.pdbx_description
1 polymer ?
#
loop_
_entity_poly.entity_id
_entity_poly.type
_entity_poly.pdbx_seq_one_letter_code
_entity_poly.pdbx_strand_id
1 'polypeptide(L)'
;MFDAHAREDVDAAIARCFYAHGISFNVVKGPQFQEMIYAINNAPKGYVPPKYERLRTSLLDKERSQIDNKLGALRNELPTYGVSIISDGWSNVKNQSLINIMVVSGGKAMFVIGYDCFE
;
A
#
# COMPACT_ATOMS: atom_id res chain seq x y z
N MET A 1 32.77 -4.67 -17.86
CA MET A 1 32.16 -5.96 -17.50
C MET A 1 31.59 -5.79 -16.10
N PHE A 2 30.39 -5.20 -15.98
CA PHE A 2 29.72 -5.14 -14.68
C PHE A 2 29.35 -6.57 -14.34
N ASP A 3 29.78 -6.97 -13.15
CA ASP A 3 29.99 -8.33 -12.70
C ASP A 3 28.71 -9.16 -12.73
N ALA A 4 28.66 -10.15 -13.62
CA ALA A 4 27.52 -11.06 -13.73
C ALA A 4 27.21 -11.76 -12.39
N HIS A 5 28.24 -12.02 -11.57
CA HIS A 5 28.06 -12.62 -10.25
C HIS A 5 27.35 -11.68 -9.28
N ALA A 6 27.69 -10.39 -9.27
CA ALA A 6 27.01 -9.40 -8.44
C ALA A 6 25.52 -9.27 -8.78
N ARG A 7 25.13 -9.43 -10.06
CA ARG A 7 23.73 -9.46 -10.46
C ARG A 7 23.02 -10.72 -9.96
N GLU A 8 23.64 -11.88 -10.13
CA GLU A 8 23.08 -13.16 -9.68
C GLU A 8 22.90 -13.19 -8.15
N ASP A 9 23.81 -12.62 -7.39
CA ASP A 9 23.71 -12.53 -5.93
C ASP A 9 22.51 -11.69 -5.47
N VAL A 10 22.26 -10.56 -6.14
CA VAL A 10 21.10 -9.69 -5.88
C VAL A 10 19.81 -10.41 -6.25
N ASP A 11 19.74 -11.00 -7.45
CA ASP A 11 18.57 -11.73 -7.91
C ASP A 11 18.25 -12.90 -6.96
N ALA A 12 19.27 -13.63 -6.51
CA ALA A 12 19.11 -14.72 -5.54
C ALA A 12 18.66 -14.23 -4.16
N ALA A 13 19.14 -13.08 -3.69
CA ALA A 13 18.71 -12.50 -2.42
C ALA A 13 17.22 -12.09 -2.45
N ILE A 14 16.78 -11.46 -3.55
CA ILE A 14 15.37 -11.11 -3.76
C ILE A 14 14.52 -12.38 -3.81
N ALA A 15 14.90 -13.37 -4.63
CA ALA A 15 14.17 -14.62 -4.76
C ALA A 15 14.01 -15.36 -3.42
N ARG A 16 15.10 -15.49 -2.64
CA ARG A 16 15.05 -16.10 -1.30
C ARG A 16 14.09 -15.36 -0.37
N CYS A 17 14.06 -14.03 -0.40
CA CYS A 17 13.14 -13.24 0.41
C CYS A 17 11.67 -13.57 0.07
N PHE A 18 11.34 -13.65 -1.22
CA PHE A 18 9.99 -13.99 -1.68
C PHE A 18 9.57 -15.39 -1.25
N TYR A 19 10.44 -16.38 -1.45
CA TYR A 19 10.14 -17.78 -1.11
C TYR A 19 10.01 -17.99 0.40
N ALA A 20 10.89 -17.38 1.20
CA ALA A 20 10.89 -17.54 2.66
C ALA A 20 9.64 -16.92 3.33
N HIS A 21 9.07 -15.85 2.76
CA HIS A 21 7.96 -15.11 3.37
C HIS A 21 6.63 -15.27 2.60
N GLY A 22 6.58 -16.12 1.58
CA GLY A 22 5.36 -16.34 0.79
C GLY A 22 4.86 -15.09 0.06
N ILE A 23 5.76 -14.20 -0.36
CA ILE A 23 5.39 -12.97 -1.06
C ILE A 23 4.92 -13.34 -2.47
N SER A 24 3.76 -12.82 -2.88
CA SER A 24 3.22 -13.04 -4.22
C SER A 24 4.16 -12.51 -5.31
N PHE A 25 4.44 -13.32 -6.34
CA PHE A 25 5.25 -12.89 -7.49
C PHE A 25 4.61 -11.76 -8.30
N ASN A 26 3.31 -11.49 -8.14
CA ASN A 26 2.70 -10.34 -8.79
C ASN A 26 3.24 -9.00 -8.26
N VAL A 27 3.87 -8.96 -7.07
CA VAL A 27 4.50 -7.76 -6.53
C VAL A 27 5.55 -7.20 -7.49
N VAL A 28 6.35 -8.04 -8.15
CA VAL A 28 7.43 -7.56 -9.05
C VAL A 28 6.91 -6.87 -10.32
N LYS A 29 5.64 -7.09 -10.67
CA LYS A 29 4.98 -6.45 -11.82
C LYS A 29 4.45 -5.06 -11.47
N GLY A 30 4.29 -4.74 -10.19
CA GLY A 30 3.78 -3.46 -9.73
C GLY A 30 4.84 -2.35 -9.82
N PRO A 31 4.44 -1.10 -10.13
CA PRO A 31 5.37 0.03 -10.19
C PRO A 31 6.09 0.26 -8.86
N GLN A 32 5.43 -0.02 -7.73
CA GLN A 32 6.00 0.17 -6.39
C GLN A 32 7.25 -0.68 -6.15
N PHE A 33 7.33 -1.88 -6.74
CA PHE A 33 8.53 -2.71 -6.61
C PHE A 33 9.72 -2.07 -7.35
N GLN A 34 9.49 -1.54 -8.55
CA GLN A 34 10.53 -0.85 -9.32
C GLN A 34 10.97 0.44 -8.62
N GLU A 35 10.02 1.22 -8.09
CA GLU A 35 10.31 2.42 -7.30
C GLU A 35 11.13 2.11 -6.05
N MET A 36 10.82 1.02 -5.34
CA MET A 36 11.59 0.56 -4.18
C MET A 36 13.03 0.23 -4.56
N ILE A 37 13.24 -0.56 -5.62
CA ILE A 37 14.60 -0.91 -6.08
C ILE A 37 15.37 0.34 -6.51
N TYR A 38 14.73 1.25 -7.24
CA TYR A 38 15.33 2.52 -7.62
C TYR A 38 15.74 3.37 -6.40
N ALA A 39 14.88 3.49 -5.39
CA ALA A 39 15.17 4.22 -4.17
C ALA A 39 16.33 3.60 -3.38
N ILE A 40 16.41 2.26 -3.30
CA ILE A 40 17.50 1.55 -2.65
C ILE A 40 18.82 1.77 -3.40
N ASN A 41 18.82 1.70 -4.73
CA ASN A 41 20.02 1.91 -5.55
C ASN A 41 20.59 3.33 -5.43
N ASN A 42 19.72 4.31 -5.15
CA ASN A 42 20.10 5.72 -4.95
C ASN A 42 20.21 6.11 -3.47
N ALA A 43 20.11 5.15 -2.54
CA ALA A 43 20.20 5.42 -1.12
C ALA A 43 21.65 5.82 -0.72
N PRO A 44 21.82 6.63 0.33
CA PRO A 44 23.14 6.96 0.83
C PRO A 44 23.89 5.69 1.28
N LYS A 45 25.22 5.71 1.15
CA LYS A 45 26.07 4.59 1.58
C LYS A 45 25.82 4.27 3.05
N GLY A 46 25.57 2.99 3.36
CA GLY A 46 25.24 2.54 4.71
C GLY A 46 23.76 2.66 5.06
N TYR A 47 22.87 2.86 4.08
CA TYR A 47 21.43 2.79 4.30
C TYR A 47 21.01 1.48 4.98
N VAL A 48 20.12 1.63 5.97
CA VAL A 48 19.53 0.51 6.71
C VAL A 48 18.02 0.54 6.48
N PRO A 49 17.40 -0.59 6.07
CA PRO A 49 15.96 -0.65 5.86
C PRO A 49 15.18 -0.41 7.17
N PRO A 50 13.92 0.04 7.09
CA PRO A 50 13.09 0.22 8.27
C PRO A 50 12.86 -1.09 9.01
N LYS A 51 12.85 -1.03 10.34
CA LYS A 51 12.52 -2.17 11.21
C LYS A 51 11.01 -2.40 11.26
N TYR A 52 10.61 -3.61 11.68
CA TYR A 52 9.22 -4.07 11.79
C TYR A 52 8.28 -3.04 12.43
N GLU A 53 8.61 -2.54 13.63
CA GLU A 53 7.75 -1.57 14.33
C GLU A 53 7.57 -0.28 13.54
N ARG A 54 8.65 0.25 12.96
CA ARG A 54 8.60 1.50 12.18
C ARG A 54 7.76 1.33 10.92
N LEU A 55 7.84 0.16 10.28
CA LEU A 55 7.10 -0.18 9.06
C LEU A 55 5.59 -0.26 9.34
N ARG A 56 5.18 -0.90 10.43
CA ARG A 56 3.76 -1.10 10.76
C ARG A 56 3.08 0.11 11.42
N THR A 57 3.86 1.10 11.90
CA THR A 57 3.36 2.30 12.59
C THR A 57 3.67 3.56 11.78
N SER A 58 4.72 4.29 12.13
CA SER A 58 5.03 5.63 11.59
C SER A 58 5.10 5.74 10.07
N LEU A 59 5.57 4.70 9.37
CA LEU A 59 5.61 4.71 7.90
C LEU A 59 4.22 4.49 7.30
N LEU A 60 3.41 3.63 7.93
CA LEU A 60 2.02 3.43 7.53
C LEU A 60 1.19 4.69 7.77
N ASP A 61 1.36 5.35 8.91
CA ASP A 61 0.68 6.62 9.22
C ASP A 61 1.05 7.72 8.23
N LYS A 62 2.33 7.76 7.84
CA LYS A 62 2.83 8.70 6.84
C LYS A 62 2.23 8.42 5.46
N GLU A 63 2.21 7.15 5.03
CA GLU A 63 1.61 6.77 3.74
C GLU A 63 0.11 7.09 3.72
N ARG A 64 -0.61 6.77 4.80
CA ARG A 64 -2.02 7.14 4.95
C ARG A 64 -2.22 8.64 4.80
N SER A 65 -1.42 9.45 5.50
CA SER A 65 -1.50 10.91 5.41
C SER A 65 -1.20 11.42 3.98
N GLN A 66 -0.27 10.80 3.27
CA GLN A 66 0.01 11.13 1.87
C GLN A 66 -1.17 10.80 0.95
N ILE A 67 -1.81 9.65 1.15
CA ILE A 67 -3.02 9.26 0.42
C ILE A 67 -4.16 10.25 0.75
N ASP A 68 -4.40 10.57 2.02
CA ASP A 68 -5.42 11.52 2.44
C ASP A 68 -5.22 12.91 1.81
N ASN A 69 -3.98 13.39 1.71
CA ASN A 69 -3.66 14.64 1.04
C ASN A 69 -3.97 14.60 -0.48
N LYS A 70 -3.63 13.49 -1.16
CA LYS A 70 -3.99 13.29 -2.58
C LYS A 70 -5.50 13.25 -2.76
N LEU A 71 -6.21 12.62 -1.83
CA LEU A 71 -7.67 12.53 -1.82
C LEU A 71 -8.33 13.87 -1.44
N GLY A 72 -7.64 14.78 -0.75
CA GLY A 72 -8.14 16.13 -0.44
C GLY A 72 -8.57 16.91 -1.70
N ALA A 73 -7.84 16.76 -2.80
CA ALA A 73 -8.24 17.35 -4.09
C ALA A 73 -9.58 16.79 -4.59
N LEU A 74 -9.78 15.47 -4.45
CA LEU A 74 -11.06 14.84 -4.78
C LEU A 74 -12.19 15.32 -3.86
N ARG A 75 -11.92 15.53 -2.57
CA ARG A 75 -12.90 16.08 -1.63
C ARG A 75 -13.38 17.48 -2.02
N ASN A 76 -12.49 18.29 -2.59
CA ASN A 76 -12.82 19.63 -3.07
C ASN A 76 -13.70 19.61 -4.34
N GLU A 77 -13.68 18.53 -5.12
CA GLU A 77 -14.53 18.36 -6.31
C GLU A 77 -15.96 17.89 -5.96
N LEU A 78 -16.18 17.36 -4.75
CA LEU A 78 -17.48 16.82 -4.32
C LEU A 78 -18.66 17.80 -4.44
N PRO A 79 -18.53 19.09 -4.04
CA PRO A 79 -19.64 20.03 -4.14
C PRO A 79 -20.07 20.30 -5.60
N THR A 80 -19.16 20.10 -6.56
CA THR A 80 -19.43 20.35 -7.98
C THR A 80 -20.20 19.20 -8.63
N TYR A 81 -19.81 17.96 -8.36
CA TYR A 81 -20.39 16.77 -9.01
C TYR A 81 -21.42 16.04 -8.15
N GLY A 82 -21.61 16.45 -6.90
CA GLY A 82 -22.38 15.70 -5.90
C GLY A 82 -21.64 14.45 -5.45
N VAL A 83 -22.28 13.66 -4.58
CA VAL A 83 -21.66 12.49 -3.96
C VAL A 83 -22.64 11.32 -3.87
N SER A 84 -22.16 10.13 -4.23
CA SER A 84 -22.85 8.86 -3.95
C SER A 84 -22.12 8.13 -2.84
N ILE A 85 -22.85 7.77 -1.78
CA ILE A 85 -22.33 6.95 -0.68
C ILE A 85 -22.64 5.50 -1.00
N ILE A 86 -21.62 4.65 -1.00
CA ILE A 86 -21.74 3.21 -1.19
C ILE A 86 -21.33 2.54 0.12
N SER A 87 -22.22 1.73 0.67
CA SER A 87 -21.90 0.84 1.77
C SER A 87 -21.82 -0.59 1.26
N ASP A 88 -20.73 -1.27 1.56
CA ASP A 88 -20.70 -2.73 1.50
C ASP A 88 -20.46 -3.28 2.90
N GLY A 89 -20.69 -4.58 3.09
CA GLY A 89 -20.37 -5.23 4.32
C GLY A 89 -20.15 -6.72 4.11
N TRP A 90 -19.33 -7.31 4.97
CA TRP A 90 -19.10 -8.75 4.99
C TRP A 90 -18.98 -9.24 6.43
N SER A 91 -19.48 -10.46 6.68
CA SER A 91 -19.29 -11.14 7.96
C SER A 91 -18.20 -12.20 7.81
N ASN A 92 -17.25 -12.22 8.73
CA ASN A 92 -16.25 -13.28 8.78
C ASN A 92 -16.86 -14.59 9.31
N VAL A 93 -16.06 -15.67 9.32
CA VAL A 93 -16.49 -17.01 9.80
C VAL A 93 -16.89 -17.06 11.28
N LYS A 94 -16.55 -16.04 12.07
CA LYS A 94 -16.98 -15.86 13.47
C LYS A 94 -18.25 -15.01 13.58
N ASN A 95 -18.95 -14.82 12.46
CA ASN A 95 -20.09 -13.91 12.33
C ASN A 95 -19.74 -12.46 12.67
N GLN A 96 -18.48 -12.07 12.42
CA GLN A 96 -18.03 -10.72 12.67
C GLN A 96 -18.18 -9.83 11.43
N SER A 97 -19.21 -8.99 11.41
CA SER A 97 -19.54 -7.98 10.40
C SER A 97 -18.62 -6.75 10.40
N LEU A 98 -18.01 -6.49 9.25
CA LEU A 98 -17.37 -5.23 8.92
C LEU A 98 -18.21 -4.50 7.88
N ILE A 99 -18.49 -3.22 8.09
CA ILE A 99 -19.18 -2.35 7.13
C ILE A 99 -18.16 -1.38 6.53
N ASN A 100 -17.96 -1.39 5.22
CA ASN A 100 -17.13 -0.39 4.55
C ASN A 100 -18.02 0.71 3.96
N ILE A 101 -17.61 1.95 4.16
CA ILE A 101 -18.20 3.14 3.56
C ILE A 101 -17.23 3.71 2.53
N MET A 102 -17.71 3.79 1.30
CA MET A 102 -17.03 4.40 0.17
C MET A 102 -17.85 5.58 -0.35
N VAL A 103 -17.15 6.53 -0.93
CA VAL A 103 -17.72 7.72 -1.57
C VAL A 103 -17.30 7.73 -3.03
N VAL A 104 -18.25 7.94 -3.94
CA VAL A 104 -18.00 8.08 -5.36
C VAL A 104 -18.47 9.45 -5.84
N SER A 105 -17.60 10.16 -6.58
CA SER A 105 -17.89 11.45 -7.18
C SER A 105 -17.03 11.67 -8.42
N GLY A 106 -17.60 12.24 -9.49
CA GLY A 106 -16.87 12.52 -10.73
C GLY A 106 -16.20 11.29 -11.37
N GLY A 107 -16.76 10.09 -11.17
CA GLY A 107 -16.19 8.82 -11.65
C GLY A 107 -15.00 8.28 -10.84
N LYS A 108 -14.66 8.92 -9.72
CA LYS A 108 -13.59 8.49 -8.81
C LYS A 108 -14.20 7.97 -7.51
N ALA A 109 -13.63 6.90 -6.97
CA ALA A 109 -14.04 6.31 -5.70
C ALA A 109 -13.00 6.57 -4.60
N MET A 110 -13.48 6.73 -3.37
CA MET A 110 -12.67 6.95 -2.17
C MET A 110 -13.20 6.06 -1.05
N PHE A 111 -12.30 5.33 -0.39
CA PHE A 111 -12.62 4.73 0.90
C PHE A 111 -12.65 5.81 1.99
N VAL A 112 -13.71 5.82 2.79
CA VAL A 112 -13.89 6.81 3.86
C VAL A 112 -13.60 6.18 5.22
N ILE A 113 -14.28 5.08 5.52
CA ILE A 113 -14.20 4.44 6.83
C ILE A 113 -14.70 3.00 6.75
N GLY A 114 -14.17 2.15 7.62
CA GLY A 114 -14.71 0.82 7.92
C GLY A 114 -15.16 0.80 9.36
N TYR A 115 -16.38 0.32 9.61
CA TYR A 115 -16.92 0.11 10.94
C TYR A 115 -16.87 -1.37 11.28
N ASP A 116 -16.22 -1.69 12.38
CA ASP A 116 -16.27 -3.02 12.96
C ASP A 116 -17.49 -3.12 13.89
N CYS A 117 -18.38 -4.08 13.67
CA CYS A 117 -19.66 -4.17 14.39
C CYS A 117 -19.59 -5.03 15.67
N PHE A 118 -18.40 -5.27 16.23
CA PHE A 118 -18.19 -6.01 17.50
C PHE A 118 -17.97 -5.11 18.71
N GLU A 119 -17.76 -3.81 18.51
CA GLU A 119 -17.63 -2.83 19.61
C GLU A 119 -18.97 -2.18 19.96
#